data_AF-A0A1Z9CS88-F1
#
_entry.id   AF-A0A1Z9CS88-F1
#
_cell.length_a   1.000
_cell.length_b   1.000
_cell.length_c   1.000
_cell.angle_alpha   90.00
_cell.angle_beta   90.00
_cell.angle_gamma   90.00
#
_symmetry.space_group_name_H-M   'P 1'
#
loop_
_entity.id
_entity.type
_entity.pdbx_description
1 polymer ?
#
loop_
_entity_poly.entity_id
_entity_poly.type
_entity_poly.pdbx_seq_one_letter_code
_entity_poly.pdbx_strand_id
1 'polypeptide(L)'
;MLQYLTLLEKVMNEGATRDDRTGTGTKSVFGYQMRFDLSEGFPLLTTKKLHLRSIIHELLWFLSGNTNISYLKENGVSIWDDWADENGDLGPVYGYQWRSWHTPDGRQIDQIKNLVEQLKNNPDSRRHIVSAWNPADVDDMALPPCHCLFQFYIADGKLSCQLYQRSADIFLG
;
A
#
# COMPACT_ATOMS: atom_id res chain seq x y z
N MET A 1 -17.80 -6.15 -6.72
CA MET A 1 -17.70 -5.46 -5.42
C MET A 1 -18.47 -4.15 -5.50
N LEU A 2 -19.58 -4.02 -4.77
CA LEU A 2 -20.44 -2.82 -4.85
C LEU A 2 -19.72 -1.59 -4.29
N GLN A 3 -18.97 -1.74 -3.19
CA GLN A 3 -18.22 -0.68 -2.53
C GLN A 3 -17.31 0.11 -3.49
N TYR A 4 -16.57 -0.61 -4.35
CA TYR A 4 -15.70 -0.01 -5.36
C TYR A 4 -16.49 0.75 -6.44
N LEU A 5 -17.59 0.18 -6.94
CA LEU A 5 -18.42 0.83 -7.95
C LEU A 5 -19.11 2.08 -7.39
N THR A 6 -19.55 2.04 -6.13
CA THR A 6 -20.11 3.19 -5.43
C THR A 6 -19.08 4.31 -5.26
N LEU A 7 -17.81 3.99 -4.98
CA LEU A 7 -16.74 4.99 -4.97
C LEU A 7 -16.56 5.63 -6.36
N LEU A 8 -16.46 4.82 -7.42
CA LEU A 8 -16.35 5.34 -8.79
C LEU A 8 -17.50 6.26 -9.15
N GLU A 9 -18.74 5.83 -8.90
CA GLU A 9 -19.94 6.62 -9.15
C GLU A 9 -19.92 7.94 -8.37
N LYS A 10 -19.55 7.89 -7.09
CA LYS A 10 -19.39 9.10 -6.27
C LYS A 10 -18.38 10.08 -6.88
N VAL A 11 -17.19 9.62 -7.27
CA VAL A 11 -16.17 10.51 -7.84
C VAL A 11 -16.62 11.07 -9.19
N MET A 12 -17.33 10.29 -10.00
CA MET A 12 -17.82 10.76 -11.29
C MET A 12 -18.90 11.83 -11.15
N ASN A 13 -19.79 11.69 -10.17
CA ASN A 13 -20.93 12.58 -9.96
C ASN A 13 -20.58 13.82 -9.12
N GLU A 14 -19.76 13.66 -8.08
CA GLU A 14 -19.48 14.70 -7.08
C GLU A 14 -18.03 15.20 -7.10
N GLY A 15 -17.13 14.52 -7.81
CA GLY A 15 -15.70 14.82 -7.78
C GLY A 15 -15.38 16.19 -8.34
N ALA A 16 -14.58 16.96 -7.60
CA ALA A 16 -14.04 18.22 -8.06
C ALA A 16 -12.99 17.96 -9.14
N THR A 17 -13.07 18.69 -10.24
CA THR A 17 -12.03 18.71 -11.28
C THR A 17 -10.77 19.36 -10.71
N ARG A 18 -9.63 18.68 -10.84
CA ARG A 18 -8.32 19.20 -10.43
C ARG A 18 -7.29 18.89 -11.49
N ASP A 19 -6.41 19.83 -11.73
CA ASP A 19 -5.16 19.55 -12.43
C ASP A 19 -4.29 18.64 -11.56
N ASP A 20 -3.50 17.77 -12.19
CA ASP A 20 -2.58 16.87 -11.53
C ASP A 20 -1.16 17.01 -12.08
N ARG A 21 -0.19 16.40 -11.40
CA ARG A 21 1.24 16.46 -11.75
C ARG A 21 1.52 15.93 -13.16
N THR A 22 0.66 15.07 -13.70
CA THR A 22 0.84 14.48 -15.04
C THR A 22 0.25 15.34 -16.16
N GLY A 23 -0.53 16.37 -15.84
CA GLY A 23 -1.21 17.21 -16.82
C GLY A 23 -2.42 16.55 -17.50
N THR A 24 -2.89 15.42 -16.96
CA THR A 24 -4.06 14.67 -17.46
C THR A 24 -5.37 15.29 -16.97
N GLY A 25 -5.34 15.83 -15.75
CA GLY A 25 -6.54 16.28 -15.05
C GLY A 25 -7.30 15.11 -14.41
N THR A 26 -7.89 15.35 -13.25
CA THR A 26 -8.57 14.34 -12.44
C THR A 26 -9.92 14.84 -11.96
N LYS A 27 -10.87 13.91 -11.75
CA LYS A 27 -12.00 14.13 -10.84
C LYS A 27 -11.63 13.52 -9.49
N SER A 28 -11.81 14.27 -8.41
CA SER A 28 -11.32 13.86 -7.10
C SER A 28 -12.32 14.14 -5.98
N VAL A 29 -12.31 13.27 -4.97
CA VAL A 29 -12.94 13.49 -3.67
C VAL A 29 -11.85 13.37 -2.59
N PHE A 30 -12.05 14.02 -1.44
CA PHE A 30 -11.11 13.94 -0.32
C PHE A 30 -11.75 13.23 0.87
N GLY A 31 -11.18 12.10 1.25
CA GLY A 31 -11.72 11.23 2.29
C GLY A 31 -12.83 10.32 1.75
N TYR A 32 -12.56 9.02 1.74
CA TYR A 32 -13.56 7.99 1.50
C TYR A 32 -13.15 6.74 2.26
N GLN A 33 -14.14 5.96 2.69
CA GLN A 33 -13.88 4.71 3.41
C GLN A 33 -14.71 3.59 2.82
N MET A 34 -14.05 2.46 2.56
CA MET A 34 -14.69 1.20 2.20
C MET A 34 -14.45 0.17 3.30
N ARG A 35 -15.34 -0.83 3.37
CA ARG A 35 -15.18 -2.00 4.23
C ARG A 35 -15.49 -3.26 3.43
N PHE A 36 -14.66 -4.27 3.62
CA PHE A 36 -14.78 -5.58 3.00
C PHE A 36 -14.78 -6.63 4.10
N ASP A 37 -15.83 -7.43 4.19
CA ASP A 37 -15.84 -8.59 5.07
C ASP A 37 -15.15 -9.76 4.35
N LEU A 38 -13.97 -10.13 4.85
CA LEU A 38 -13.16 -11.18 4.24
C LEU A 38 -13.73 -12.59 4.50
N SER A 39 -14.70 -12.77 5.42
CA SER A 39 -15.39 -14.06 5.55
C SER A 39 -16.40 -14.32 4.45
N GLU A 40 -16.87 -13.28 3.76
CA GLU A 40 -17.80 -13.40 2.62
C GLU A 40 -17.08 -13.69 1.29
N GLY A 41 -15.74 -13.57 1.26
CA GLY A 41 -14.92 -13.85 0.09
C GLY A 41 -13.72 -12.91 -0.04
N PHE A 42 -12.86 -13.21 -1.02
CA PHE A 42 -11.68 -12.39 -1.30
C PHE A 42 -12.07 -11.18 -2.17
N PRO A 43 -11.78 -9.93 -1.76
CA PRO A 43 -12.24 -8.71 -2.43
C PRO A 43 -11.41 -8.37 -3.68
N LEU A 44 -11.37 -9.30 -4.64
CA LEU A 44 -10.81 -9.06 -5.97
C LEU A 44 -11.91 -8.53 -6.90
N LEU A 45 -11.61 -7.51 -7.70
CA LEU A 45 -12.59 -6.98 -8.65
C LEU A 45 -13.00 -8.07 -9.65
N THR A 46 -14.30 -8.16 -9.87
CA THR A 46 -14.91 -9.08 -10.84
C THR A 46 -15.46 -8.36 -12.07
N THR A 47 -15.55 -7.02 -12.03
CA THR A 47 -16.05 -6.19 -13.13
C THR A 47 -14.98 -5.84 -14.17
N LYS A 48 -13.70 -6.13 -13.88
CA LYS A 48 -12.60 -6.12 -14.84
C LYS A 48 -11.60 -7.21 -14.47
N LYS A 49 -10.88 -7.76 -15.44
CA LYS A 49 -9.81 -8.73 -15.18
C LYS A 49 -8.62 -8.00 -14.54
N LEU A 50 -8.13 -8.52 -13.43
CA LEU A 50 -6.93 -8.04 -12.74
C LEU A 50 -5.73 -8.93 -13.04
N HIS A 51 -4.53 -8.33 -13.06
CA HIS A 51 -3.28 -9.07 -13.20
C HIS A 51 -2.79 -9.56 -11.83
N LEU A 52 -3.48 -10.57 -11.28
CA LEU A 52 -3.27 -11.06 -9.91
C LEU A 52 -1.81 -11.51 -9.64
N ARG A 53 -1.10 -12.00 -10.66
CA ARG A 53 0.33 -12.34 -10.57
C ARG A 53 1.17 -11.16 -10.07
N SER A 54 0.96 -9.96 -10.63
CA SER A 54 1.69 -8.75 -10.20
C SER A 54 1.42 -8.43 -8.74
N ILE A 55 0.16 -8.47 -8.32
CA ILE A 55 -0.26 -8.15 -6.95
C ILE A 55 0.42 -9.09 -5.93
N ILE A 56 0.46 -10.39 -6.23
CA ILE A 56 1.08 -11.38 -5.34
C ILE A 56 2.60 -11.15 -5.24
N HIS A 57 3.29 -11.02 -6.37
CA HIS A 57 4.75 -10.84 -6.37
C HIS A 57 5.17 -9.50 -5.76
N GLU A 58 4.40 -8.43 -5.97
CA GLU A 58 4.66 -7.15 -5.34
C GLU A 58 4.56 -7.25 -3.81
N LEU A 59 3.52 -7.90 -3.27
CA LEU A 59 3.41 -8.10 -1.83
C LEU A 59 4.56 -8.94 -1.26
N LEU A 60 4.97 -10.01 -1.96
CA LEU A 60 6.14 -10.82 -1.56
C LEU A 60 7.44 -10.00 -1.59
N TRP A 61 7.59 -9.15 -2.60
CA TRP A 61 8.72 -8.24 -2.74
C TRP A 61 8.76 -7.20 -1.61
N PHE A 62 7.65 -6.55 -1.27
CA PHE A 62 7.55 -5.67 -0.10
C PHE A 62 7.92 -6.41 1.20
N LEU A 63 7.37 -7.62 1.39
CA LEU A 63 7.66 -8.43 2.57
C LEU A 63 9.12 -8.86 2.64
N SER A 64 9.83 -9.00 1.51
CA SER A 64 11.26 -9.30 1.51
C SER A 64 12.14 -8.13 1.97
N GLY A 65 11.60 -6.90 1.95
CA GLY A 65 12.36 -5.68 2.22
C GLY A 65 13.13 -5.12 1.02
N ASN A 66 13.01 -5.77 -0.14
CA ASN A 66 13.69 -5.37 -1.37
C ASN A 66 13.05 -4.11 -1.97
N THR A 67 13.88 -3.28 -2.60
CA THR A 67 13.50 -2.05 -3.30
C THR A 67 14.04 -1.98 -4.74
N ASN A 68 14.74 -3.02 -5.19
CA ASN A 68 15.17 -3.18 -6.58
C ASN A 68 14.19 -4.07 -7.36
N ILE A 69 13.88 -3.70 -8.59
CA ILE A 69 12.86 -4.37 -9.43
C ILE A 69 13.34 -5.68 -10.08
N SER A 70 14.60 -6.10 -9.89
CA SER A 70 15.14 -7.34 -10.49
C SER A 70 14.29 -8.57 -10.15
N TYR A 71 13.88 -8.74 -8.89
CA TYR A 71 12.98 -9.81 -8.49
C TYR A 71 11.63 -9.76 -9.23
N LEU A 72 11.07 -8.56 -9.42
CA LEU A 72 9.79 -8.39 -10.11
C LEU A 72 9.94 -8.78 -11.59
N LYS A 73 11.02 -8.32 -12.24
CA LYS A 73 11.34 -8.64 -13.63
C LYS A 73 11.56 -10.14 -13.86
N GLU A 74 12.32 -10.80 -12.99
CA GLU A 74 12.50 -12.26 -13.01
C GLU A 74 11.17 -13.02 -12.92
N ASN A 75 10.19 -12.45 -12.23
CA ASN A 75 8.85 -12.99 -12.07
C ASN A 75 7.83 -12.43 -13.06
N GLY A 76 8.27 -11.79 -14.15
CA GLY A 76 7.40 -11.28 -15.22
C GLY A 76 6.45 -10.16 -14.77
N VAL A 77 6.89 -9.33 -13.83
CA VAL A 77 6.15 -8.18 -13.28
C VAL A 77 6.90 -6.90 -13.60
N SER A 78 6.23 -5.96 -14.27
CA SER A 78 6.81 -4.69 -14.77
C SER A 78 6.11 -3.45 -14.23
N ILE A 79 5.28 -3.59 -13.18
CA ILE A 79 4.43 -2.50 -12.66
C ILE A 79 5.21 -1.37 -11.97
N TRP A 80 6.53 -1.53 -11.79
CA TRP A 80 7.44 -0.56 -11.18
C TRP A 80 8.49 -0.01 -12.16
N ASP A 81 8.47 -0.46 -13.42
CA ASP A 81 9.53 -0.16 -14.42
C ASP A 81 9.66 1.35 -14.68
N ASP A 82 8.55 2.08 -14.72
CA ASP A 82 8.54 3.52 -15.04
C ASP A 82 9.11 4.43 -13.93
N TRP A 83 9.33 3.88 -12.73
CA TRP A 83 9.84 4.63 -11.57
C TRP A 83 11.26 4.26 -11.18
N ALA A 84 11.75 3.11 -11.63
CA ALA A 84 13.08 2.65 -11.26
C ALA A 84 14.17 3.42 -12.01
N ASP A 85 15.33 3.59 -11.38
CA ASP A 85 16.49 4.15 -12.04
C ASP A 85 17.15 3.16 -13.04
N GLU A 86 18.28 3.55 -13.62
CA GLU A 86 19.03 2.72 -14.58
C GLU A 86 19.54 1.38 -14.01
N ASN A 87 19.67 1.27 -12.68
CA ASN A 87 20.08 0.07 -11.96
C ASN A 87 18.87 -0.75 -11.46
N GLY A 88 17.66 -0.23 -11.63
CA GLY A 88 16.42 -0.84 -11.18
C GLY A 88 16.05 -0.50 -9.73
N ASP A 89 16.70 0.49 -9.11
CA ASP A 89 16.45 0.90 -7.73
C ASP A 89 15.34 1.95 -7.63
N LEU A 90 14.55 1.86 -6.56
CA LEU A 90 13.42 2.78 -6.27
C LEU A 90 13.68 3.68 -5.06
N GLY A 91 14.86 3.58 -4.45
CA GLY A 91 15.15 4.21 -3.16
C GLY A 91 14.49 3.48 -1.98
N PRO A 92 14.36 4.11 -0.80
CA PRO A 92 13.89 3.48 0.44
C PRO A 92 12.35 3.35 0.50
N VAL A 93 11.73 2.82 -0.56
CA VAL A 93 10.27 2.65 -0.65
C VAL A 93 9.75 1.49 0.20
N TYR A 94 8.44 1.47 0.48
CA TYR A 94 7.64 0.42 1.14
C TYR A 94 8.40 -0.70 1.86
N GLY A 95 8.93 -1.70 1.14
CA GLY A 95 9.60 -2.86 1.72
C GLY A 95 10.75 -2.47 2.66
N TYR A 96 11.55 -1.49 2.27
CA TYR A 96 12.60 -0.92 3.11
C TYR A 96 12.03 -0.36 4.41
N GLN A 97 10.98 0.46 4.33
CA GLN A 97 10.33 1.02 5.52
C GLN A 97 9.69 -0.06 6.39
N TRP A 98 9.11 -1.10 5.78
CA TRP A 98 8.42 -2.18 6.49
C TRP A 98 9.38 -3.10 7.24
N ARG A 99 10.56 -3.36 6.68
CA ARG A 99 11.50 -4.37 7.20
C ARG A 99 12.76 -3.77 7.85
N SER A 100 13.12 -2.54 7.51
CA SER A 100 14.44 -1.96 7.80
C SER A 100 14.39 -0.45 8.10
N TRP A 101 13.31 0.06 8.69
CA TRP A 101 13.17 1.49 9.00
C TRP A 101 14.36 2.01 9.83
N HIS A 102 15.07 3.01 9.33
CA HIS A 102 16.21 3.62 10.04
C HIS A 102 15.77 4.63 11.10
N THR A 103 16.43 4.55 12.24
CA THR A 103 16.22 5.46 13.36
C THR A 103 17.42 6.41 13.49
N PRO A 104 17.23 7.59 14.10
CA PRO A 104 18.33 8.56 14.28
C PRO A 104 19.53 8.03 15.08
N ASP A 105 19.34 6.99 15.90
CA ASP A 105 20.40 6.36 16.69
C ASP A 105 21.10 5.18 15.97
N GLY A 106 20.80 4.97 14.69
CA GLY A 106 21.43 3.95 13.84
C GLY A 106 20.80 2.56 13.92
N ARG A 107 19.73 2.36 14.72
CA ARG A 107 18.99 1.09 14.70
C ARG A 107 18.09 0.96 13.48
N GLN A 108 17.76 -0.29 13.16
CA GLN A 108 16.73 -0.69 12.20
C GLN A 108 15.51 -1.24 12.92
N ILE A 109 14.31 -0.85 12.48
CA ILE A 109 13.03 -1.37 12.98
C ILE A 109 12.37 -2.22 11.89
N ASP A 110 12.22 -3.51 12.16
CA ASP A 110 11.40 -4.43 11.36
C ASP A 110 9.94 -4.37 11.86
N GLN A 111 9.15 -3.50 11.23
CA GLN A 111 7.76 -3.25 11.64
C GLN A 111 6.87 -4.47 11.41
N ILE A 112 7.13 -5.28 10.37
CA ILE A 112 6.35 -6.50 10.08
C ILE A 112 6.62 -7.58 11.13
N LYS A 113 7.88 -7.80 11.48
CA LYS A 113 8.23 -8.75 12.55
C LYS A 113 7.60 -8.33 13.88
N ASN A 114 7.76 -7.06 14.25
CA ASN A 114 7.19 -6.52 15.47
C ASN A 114 5.66 -6.64 15.49
N LEU A 115 4.99 -6.36 14.36
CA LEU A 115 3.55 -6.53 14.22
C LEU A 115 3.12 -7.97 14.50
N VAL A 116 3.75 -8.96 13.85
CA VAL A 116 3.40 -10.38 14.01
C VAL A 116 3.62 -10.84 15.45
N GLU A 117 4.72 -10.42 16.09
CA GLU A 117 4.99 -10.73 17.49
C GLU A 117 3.94 -10.10 18.42
N GLN A 118 3.57 -8.84 18.18
CA GLN A 118 2.58 -8.14 18.98
C GLN A 118 1.18 -8.73 18.81
N LEU A 119 0.77 -9.12 17.59
CA LEU A 119 -0.55 -9.75 17.37
C LEU A 119 -0.68 -11.07 18.14
N LYS A 120 0.41 -11.81 18.33
CA LYS A 120 0.42 -13.07 19.10
C LYS A 120 0.42 -12.84 20.61
N ASN A 121 1.20 -11.87 21.07
CA ASN A 121 1.52 -11.72 22.49
C ASN A 121 0.74 -10.59 23.19
N ASN A 122 0.13 -9.68 22.44
CA ASN A 122 -0.59 -8.51 22.95
C ASN A 122 -1.71 -8.09 21.97
N PRO A 123 -2.69 -8.96 21.70
CA PRO A 123 -3.69 -8.79 20.63
C PRO A 123 -4.63 -7.59 20.82
N ASP A 124 -4.81 -7.12 22.06
CA ASP A 124 -5.68 -5.98 22.39
C ASP A 124 -4.97 -4.63 22.20
N SER A 125 -3.72 -4.64 21.75
CA SER A 125 -2.94 -3.42 21.54
C SER A 125 -3.59 -2.55 20.47
N ARG A 126 -3.78 -1.28 20.81
CA ARG A 126 -4.23 -0.25 19.86
C ARG A 126 -3.09 0.29 18.99
N ARG A 127 -1.92 -0.35 19.02
CA ARG A 127 -0.67 0.13 18.40
C ARG A 127 -0.08 -0.86 17.37
N HIS A 128 -0.86 -1.81 16.89
CA HIS A 128 -0.46 -2.69 15.78
C HIS A 128 -0.42 -1.92 14.45
N ILE A 129 0.60 -1.08 14.28
CA ILE A 129 0.72 -0.13 13.16
C ILE A 129 2.00 -0.42 12.38
N VAL A 130 1.91 -0.30 11.07
CA VAL A 130 3.06 -0.20 10.17
C VAL A 130 2.90 1.06 9.34
N SER A 131 3.97 1.86 9.27
CA SER A 131 4.03 3.07 8.45
C SER A 131 5.07 2.89 7.35
N ALA A 132 4.72 3.26 6.12
CA ALA A 132 5.69 3.50 5.06
C ALA A 132 6.10 4.98 4.98
N TRP A 133 5.39 5.88 5.67
CA TRP A 133 5.65 7.31 5.60
C TRP A 133 6.78 7.73 6.54
N ASN A 134 8.02 7.71 6.06
CA ASN A 134 9.18 8.26 6.76
C ASN A 134 9.51 9.66 6.23
N PRO A 135 9.25 10.75 6.99
CA PRO A 135 9.56 12.11 6.56
C PRO A 135 11.05 12.37 6.28
N ALA A 136 11.94 11.56 6.84
CA ALA A 136 13.39 11.70 6.60
C ALA A 136 13.82 11.12 5.24
N ASP A 137 13.06 10.15 4.71
CA ASP A 137 13.42 9.40 3.49
C ASP A 137 12.51 9.74 2.31
N VAL A 138 11.37 10.40 2.53
CA VAL A 138 10.28 10.50 1.54
C VAL A 138 10.68 11.20 0.24
N ASP A 139 11.61 12.15 0.32
CA ASP A 139 12.11 12.90 -0.84
C ASP A 139 13.13 12.09 -1.66
N ASP A 140 13.73 11.06 -1.07
CA ASP A 140 14.67 10.13 -1.74
C ASP A 140 13.96 8.92 -2.38
N MET A 141 12.63 8.83 -2.24
CA MET A 141 11.83 7.76 -2.84
C MET A 141 11.44 8.11 -4.28
N ALA A 142 11.59 7.16 -5.22
CA ALA A 142 11.16 7.35 -6.60
C ALA A 142 9.66 7.71 -6.73
N LEU A 143 8.85 7.16 -5.82
CA LEU A 143 7.47 7.58 -5.62
C LEU A 143 7.13 7.54 -4.13
N PRO A 144 6.69 8.66 -3.53
CA PRO A 144 6.28 8.67 -2.13
C PRO A 144 5.14 7.66 -1.86
N PRO A 145 5.06 7.03 -0.68
CA PRO A 145 4.15 5.92 -0.44
C PRO A 145 2.67 6.31 -0.58
N CYS A 146 1.92 5.67 -1.48
CA CYS A 146 0.49 5.88 -1.63
C CYS A 146 -0.29 5.24 -0.46
N HIS A 147 -0.05 3.95 -0.21
CA HIS A 147 -0.55 3.21 0.95
C HIS A 147 0.43 3.38 2.11
N CYS A 148 0.23 4.43 2.90
CA CYS A 148 1.28 4.97 3.76
C CYS A 148 1.20 4.52 5.23
N LEU A 149 0.04 4.07 5.72
CA LEU A 149 -0.11 3.54 7.07
C LEU A 149 -1.19 2.48 7.11
N PHE A 150 -0.95 1.36 7.78
CA PHE A 150 -2.00 0.39 8.09
C PHE A 150 -1.96 -0.06 9.55
N GLN A 151 -3.14 -0.31 10.10
CA GLN A 151 -3.37 -0.70 11.48
C GLN A 151 -4.14 -2.01 11.55
N PHE A 152 -3.71 -2.92 12.42
CA PHE A 152 -4.42 -4.15 12.72
C PHE A 152 -5.21 -4.06 14.03
N TYR A 153 -6.26 -4.86 14.11
CA TYR A 153 -7.17 -4.94 15.25
C TYR A 153 -7.69 -6.37 15.39
N ILE A 154 -7.77 -6.89 16.62
CA ILE A 154 -8.37 -8.20 16.91
C ILE A 154 -9.60 -7.99 17.78
N ALA A 155 -10.72 -8.61 17.39
CA ALA A 155 -11.90 -8.76 18.23
C ALA A 155 -12.65 -10.03 17.85
N ASP A 156 -13.24 -10.70 18.83
CA ASP A 156 -14.05 -11.92 18.63
C ASP A 156 -13.31 -12.99 17.80
N GLY A 157 -12.00 -13.13 18.02
CA GLY A 157 -11.15 -14.06 17.27
C GLY A 157 -10.90 -13.70 15.80
N LYS A 158 -11.32 -12.51 15.34
CA LYS A 158 -11.15 -12.03 13.96
C LYS A 158 -10.07 -10.96 13.88
N LEU A 159 -9.20 -11.06 12.88
CA LEU A 159 -8.19 -10.06 12.55
C LEU A 159 -8.74 -9.09 11.49
N SER A 160 -8.73 -7.80 11.80
CA SER A 160 -9.07 -6.70 10.88
C SER A 160 -7.82 -5.91 10.53
N CYS A 161 -7.83 -5.29 9.35
CA CYS A 161 -6.80 -4.34 8.91
C CYS A 161 -7.47 -3.09 8.31
N GLN A 162 -7.01 -1.92 8.74
CA GLN A 162 -7.39 -0.63 8.15
C GLN A 162 -6.18 -0.01 7.48
N LEU A 163 -6.31 0.33 6.21
CA LEU A 163 -5.30 1.05 5.44
C LEU A 163 -5.71 2.53 5.31
N TYR A 164 -4.76 3.43 5.53
CA TYR A 164 -4.83 4.82 5.12
C TYR A 164 -3.99 4.99 3.85
N GLN A 165 -4.67 5.31 2.74
CA GLN A 165 -4.06 5.58 1.45
C GLN A 165 -4.21 7.07 1.13
N ARG A 166 -3.10 7.80 1.12
CA ARG A 166 -3.09 9.27 0.96
C ARG A 166 -3.48 9.74 -0.46
N SER A 167 -3.30 8.86 -1.46
CA SER A 167 -3.55 9.11 -2.87
C SER A 167 -3.90 7.80 -3.55
N ALA A 168 -5.00 7.78 -4.28
CA ALA A 168 -5.51 6.60 -4.98
C ALA A 168 -5.88 6.96 -6.41
N ASP A 169 -5.16 6.40 -7.37
CA ASP A 169 -5.71 6.23 -8.71
C ASP A 169 -6.78 5.13 -8.61
N ILE A 170 -8.04 5.51 -8.60
CA ILE A 170 -9.16 4.59 -8.33
C ILE A 170 -9.31 3.56 -9.46
N PHE A 171 -8.86 3.89 -10.68
CA PHE A 171 -9.05 2.98 -11.80
C PHE A 171 -7.89 2.00 -11.95
N LEU A 172 -6.64 2.43 -11.81
CA LEU A 172 -5.47 1.59 -12.05
C LEU A 172 -4.89 0.95 -10.79
N GLY A 173 -4.82 1.70 -9.69
CA GLY A 173 -4.26 1.26 -8.40
C GLY A 173 -5.19 0.33 -7.64
#